data_AF-A0A6B4KAJ9-F1
#
_entry.id   AF-A0A6B4KAJ9-F1
#
_cell.length_a   1.000
_cell.length_b   1.000
_cell.length_c   1.000
_cell.angle_alpha   90.00
_cell.angle_beta   90.00
_cell.angle_gamma   90.00
#
_symmetry.space_group_name_H-M   'P 1'
#
loop_
_entity.id
_entity.type
_entity.pdbx_description
1 polymer ?
#
loop_
_entity_poly.entity_id
_entity_poly.type
_entity_poly.pdbx_seq_one_letter_code
_entity_poly.pdbx_strand_id
1 'polypeptide(L)'
;MEEILELEGRTLNKMNKLLNNFEVGKTMNNKELVKHLVNNTIENEFYRLEDDITDLKKVEDYLNLSEKYIELEENLYKILPKEYHSLIEELTGALNLMLGVEKRYMFKQGVIKGLTDLNYLEEVGQMIMFI
;
A
#
# COMPACT_ATOMS: atom_id res chain seq x y z
N MET A 1 -4.67 16.59 -21.56
CA MET A 1 -5.79 17.22 -20.83
C MET A 1 -6.28 16.29 -19.71
N GLU A 2 -6.48 14.99 -19.99
CA GLU A 2 -6.71 13.95 -18.96
C GLU A 2 -5.61 13.85 -17.89
N GLU A 3 -4.33 13.82 -18.27
CA GLU A 3 -3.22 13.72 -17.30
C GLU A 3 -3.17 14.88 -16.29
N ILE A 4 -3.56 16.09 -16.72
CA ILE A 4 -3.58 17.28 -15.86
C ILE A 4 -4.71 17.16 -14.84
N LEU A 5 -5.88 16.69 -15.27
CA LEU A 5 -7.05 16.45 -14.40
C LEU A 5 -6.77 15.33 -13.38
N GLU A 6 -6.05 14.27 -13.76
CA GLU A 6 -5.60 13.24 -12.82
C GLU A 6 -4.58 13.76 -11.80
N LEU A 7 -3.66 14.63 -12.22
CA LEU A 7 -2.68 15.26 -11.33
C LEU A 7 -3.34 16.21 -10.33
N GLU A 8 -4.30 17.01 -10.79
CA GLU A 8 -5.10 17.89 -9.94
C GLU A 8 -5.94 17.09 -8.95
N GLY A 9 -6.59 16.01 -9.39
CA GLY A 9 -7.36 15.10 -8.53
C GLY A 9 -6.49 14.44 -7.45
N ARG A 10 -5.28 13.98 -7.80
CA ARG A 10 -4.31 13.43 -6.84
C ARG A 10 -3.84 14.48 -5.83
N THR A 11 -3.63 15.72 -6.27
CA THR A 11 -3.18 16.82 -5.42
C THR A 11 -4.26 17.24 -4.42
N LEU A 12 -5.51 17.39 -4.88
CA LEU A 12 -6.66 17.69 -4.02
C LEU A 12 -6.90 16.60 -2.96
N ASN A 13 -6.79 15.32 -3.34
CA ASN A 13 -6.90 14.22 -2.39
C ASN A 13 -5.81 14.25 -1.31
N LYS A 14 -4.56 14.56 -1.69
CA LYS A 14 -3.47 14.74 -0.71
C LYS A 14 -3.75 15.90 0.24
N MET A 15 -4.20 17.05 -0.26
CA MET A 15 -4.52 18.22 0.59
C MET A 15 -5.69 17.94 1.54
N ASN A 16 -6.74 17.28 1.08
CA ASN A 16 -7.88 16.89 1.92
C ASN A 16 -7.48 15.90 3.02
N LYS A 17 -6.61 14.93 2.71
CA LYS A 17 -6.06 13.99 3.72
C LYS A 17 -5.24 14.74 4.78
N LEU A 18 -4.42 15.71 4.38
CA LEU A 18 -3.63 16.55 5.29
C LEU A 18 -4.52 17.43 6.19
N LEU A 19 -5.54 18.09 5.62
CA LEU A 19 -6.48 18.92 6.37
C LEU A 19 -7.30 18.10 7.38
N ASN A 20 -7.79 16.93 6.98
CA ASN A 20 -8.49 16.02 7.90
C ASN A 20 -7.58 15.55 9.04
N ASN A 21 -6.34 15.16 8.74
CA ASN A 21 -5.38 14.76 9.77
C ASN A 21 -5.06 15.90 10.75
N PHE A 22 -5.03 17.15 10.27
CA PHE A 22 -4.80 18.33 11.09
C PHE A 22 -5.98 18.62 12.04
N GLU A 23 -7.21 18.57 11.54
CA GLU A 23 -8.41 18.79 12.37
C GLU A 23 -8.61 17.66 13.40
N VAL A 24 -8.39 16.41 12.98
CA VAL A 24 -8.46 15.25 13.89
C VAL A 24 -7.37 15.33 14.97
N GLY A 25 -6.17 15.77 14.62
CA GLY A 25 -5.06 15.93 15.57
C GLY A 25 -5.31 16.94 16.69
N LYS A 26 -6.15 17.98 16.48
CA LYS A 26 -6.47 19.00 17.50
C LYS A 26 -7.29 18.48 18.68
N THR A 27 -8.00 17.37 18.50
CA THR A 27 -8.90 16.81 19.52
C THR A 27 -8.32 15.59 20.23
N MET A 28 -7.17 15.08 19.76
CA MET A 28 -6.48 13.92 20.31
C MET A 28 -5.60 14.27 21.50
N ASN A 29 -5.51 13.35 22.48
CA ASN A 29 -4.46 13.46 23.49
C ASN A 29 -3.08 13.13 22.88
N ASN A 30 -1.99 13.47 23.58
CA ASN A 30 -0.62 13.30 23.07
C ASN A 30 -0.32 11.85 22.61
N LYS A 31 -0.84 10.84 23.30
CA LYS A 31 -0.62 9.43 22.95
C LYS A 31 -1.36 9.05 21.66
N GLU A 32 -2.59 9.52 21.51
CA GLU A 32 -3.39 9.32 20.30
C GLU A 32 -2.80 10.07 19.11
N LEU A 33 -2.32 11.29 19.33
CA LEU A 33 -1.65 12.10 18.32
C LEU A 33 -0.38 11.41 17.80
N VAL A 34 0.50 10.95 18.71
CA VAL A 34 1.71 10.21 18.31
C VAL A 34 1.35 8.93 17.54
N LYS A 35 0.36 8.18 18.00
CA LYS A 35 -0.13 6.98 17.29
C LYS A 35 -0.65 7.33 15.89
N HIS A 36 -1.38 8.41 15.75
CA HIS A 36 -1.91 8.88 14.47
C HIS A 36 -0.79 9.30 13.52
N LEU A 37 0.19 10.07 14.00
CA LEU A 37 1.36 10.49 13.20
C LEU A 37 2.18 9.29 12.72
N VAL A 38 2.49 8.33 13.60
CA VAL A 38 3.22 7.12 13.23
C VAL A 38 2.47 6.32 12.16
N ASN A 39 1.16 6.11 12.33
CA ASN A 39 0.35 5.40 11.33
C ASN A 39 0.34 6.11 9.98
N ASN A 40 0.18 7.43 9.96
CA ASN A 40 0.19 8.22 8.73
C ASN A 40 1.54 8.16 8.03
N THR A 41 2.64 8.25 8.77
CA THR A 41 3.99 8.16 8.20
C THR A 41 4.21 6.79 7.56
N ILE A 42 3.82 5.70 8.25
CA ILE A 42 3.90 4.34 7.70
C ILE A 42 3.07 4.21 6.42
N GLU A 43 1.83 4.74 6.41
CA GLU A 43 0.99 4.71 5.21
C GLU A 43 1.60 5.49 4.05
N ASN A 44 2.10 6.71 4.31
CA ASN A 44 2.69 7.55 3.28
C ASN A 44 3.93 6.88 2.67
N GLU A 45 4.74 6.22 3.51
CA GLU A 45 5.92 5.50 3.06
C GLU A 45 5.56 4.26 2.23
N PHE A 46 4.50 3.52 2.62
CA PHE A 46 3.97 2.43 1.80
C PHE A 46 3.63 2.90 0.38
N TYR A 47 2.89 4.00 0.25
CA TYR A 47 2.52 4.52 -1.08
C TYR A 47 3.73 5.04 -1.86
N ARG A 48 4.71 5.66 -1.19
CA ARG A 48 5.96 6.10 -1.83
C ARG A 48 6.73 4.92 -2.44
N LEU A 49 6.77 3.78 -1.74
CA LEU A 49 7.45 2.57 -2.20
C LEU A 49 6.62 1.81 -3.25
N GLU A 50 5.30 1.86 -3.18
CA GLU A 50 4.40 1.28 -4.19
C GLU A 50 4.59 1.96 -5.56
N ASP A 51 4.80 3.28 -5.57
CA ASP A 51 5.12 4.04 -6.79
C ASP A 51 6.55 3.75 -7.33
N ASP A 52 7.45 3.22 -6.50
CA ASP A 52 8.83 2.86 -6.86
C ASP A 52 8.95 1.39 -7.31
N ILE A 53 8.36 1.12 -8.47
CA ILE A 53 8.34 -0.21 -9.12
C ILE A 53 9.69 -0.66 -9.69
N THR A 54 10.79 0.07 -9.46
CA THR A 54 12.10 -0.21 -10.06
C THR A 54 12.70 -1.55 -9.61
N ASP A 55 12.34 -2.03 -8.41
CA ASP A 55 12.80 -3.32 -7.89
C ASP A 55 11.91 -4.52 -8.27
N LEU A 56 10.63 -4.32 -8.58
CA LEU A 56 9.73 -5.41 -8.99
C LEU A 56 10.18 -6.06 -10.31
N LYS A 57 10.77 -5.29 -11.22
CA LYS A 57 11.36 -5.80 -12.47
C LYS A 57 12.57 -6.71 -12.26
N LYS A 58 13.14 -6.77 -11.05
CA LYS A 58 14.25 -7.65 -10.71
C LYS A 58 13.80 -8.96 -10.04
N VAL A 59 12.49 -9.10 -9.78
CA VAL A 59 11.93 -10.30 -9.15
C VAL A 59 11.42 -11.24 -10.23
N GLU A 60 12.28 -12.16 -10.66
CA GLU A 60 11.98 -13.15 -11.70
C GLU A 60 10.70 -13.94 -11.42
N ASP A 61 10.48 -14.32 -10.15
CA ASP A 61 9.25 -15.01 -9.72
C ASP A 61 7.97 -14.19 -9.95
N TYR A 62 8.05 -12.86 -9.77
CA TYR A 62 6.89 -11.98 -9.98
C TYR A 62 6.50 -11.91 -11.46
N LEU A 63 7.49 -11.77 -12.34
CA LEU A 63 7.25 -11.73 -13.79
C LEU A 63 6.67 -13.06 -14.28
N ASN A 64 7.27 -14.19 -13.87
CA ASN A 64 6.80 -15.52 -14.24
C ASN A 64 5.37 -15.79 -13.77
N LEU A 65 5.02 -15.37 -12.55
CA LEU A 65 3.66 -15.50 -12.03
C LEU A 65 2.67 -14.59 -12.75
N SER A 66 3.08 -13.36 -13.10
CA SER A 66 2.24 -12.42 -13.86
C SER A 66 1.95 -12.93 -15.27
N GLU A 67 2.94 -13.46 -15.97
CA GLU A 67 2.75 -14.05 -17.30
C GLU A 67 1.83 -15.26 -17.25
N LYS A 68 2.03 -16.14 -16.27
CA LYS A 68 1.16 -17.30 -16.06
C LYS A 68 -0.27 -16.91 -15.71
N TYR A 69 -0.47 -15.85 -14.93
CA TYR A 69 -1.79 -15.32 -14.62
C TYR A 69 -2.51 -14.87 -15.89
N ILE A 70 -1.85 -14.07 -16.74
CA ILE A 70 -2.40 -13.59 -18.01
C ILE A 70 -2.78 -14.76 -18.91
N GLU A 71 -1.90 -15.75 -19.05
CA GLU A 71 -2.17 -16.93 -19.87
C GLU A 71 -3.42 -17.71 -19.39
N LEU A 72 -3.55 -17.92 -18.09
CA LEU A 72 -4.71 -18.60 -17.50
C LEU A 72 -6.00 -17.81 -17.70
N GLU A 73 -5.96 -16.50 -17.50
CA GLU A 73 -7.10 -15.61 -17.69
C GLU A 73 -7.57 -15.59 -19.15
N GLU A 74 -6.64 -15.48 -20.11
CA GLU A 74 -6.96 -15.57 -21.54
C GLU A 74 -7.58 -16.92 -21.91
N ASN A 75 -7.07 -18.02 -21.36
CA ASN A 75 -7.61 -19.35 -21.61
C ASN A 75 -9.01 -19.52 -21.04
N LEU A 76 -9.28 -18.94 -19.86
CA LEU A 76 -10.63 -18.89 -19.29
C LEU A 76 -11.60 -18.13 -20.19
N TYR A 77 -11.21 -16.96 -20.71
CA TYR A 77 -12.04 -16.18 -21.63
C TYR A 77 -12.35 -16.92 -22.93
N LYS A 78 -11.44 -17.76 -23.44
CA LYS A 78 -11.64 -18.57 -24.65
C LYS A 78 -12.63 -19.72 -24.45
N ILE A 79 -12.65 -20.32 -23.25
CA ILE A 79 -13.45 -21.53 -22.97
C ILE A 79 -14.81 -21.19 -22.38
N LEU A 80 -14.89 -20.15 -21.55
CA LEU A 80 -16.13 -19.79 -20.85
C LEU A 80 -17.08 -19.00 -21.75
N PRO A 81 -18.41 -19.25 -21.63
CA PRO A 81 -19.42 -18.39 -22.23
C PRO A 81 -19.28 -16.94 -21.76
N LYS A 82 -19.59 -15.99 -22.65
CA LYS A 82 -19.43 -14.54 -22.40
C LYS A 82 -20.18 -14.03 -21.18
N GLU A 83 -21.30 -14.65 -20.82
CA GLU A 83 -22.09 -14.31 -19.63
C GLU A 83 -21.33 -14.49 -18.30
N TYR A 84 -20.24 -15.27 -18.28
CA TYR A 84 -19.38 -15.44 -17.11
C TYR A 84 -18.18 -14.50 -17.11
N HIS A 85 -17.92 -13.75 -18.19
CA HIS A 85 -16.73 -12.91 -18.30
C HIS A 85 -16.73 -11.80 -17.25
N SER A 86 -17.88 -11.17 -16.99
CA SER A 86 -18.01 -10.16 -15.92
C SER A 86 -17.72 -10.73 -14.53
N LEU A 87 -18.05 -12.00 -14.28
CA LEU A 87 -17.76 -12.66 -13.01
C LEU A 87 -16.25 -12.89 -12.84
N ILE A 88 -15.53 -13.19 -13.92
CA ILE A 88 -14.06 -13.28 -13.90
C ILE A 88 -13.46 -11.91 -13.61
N GLU A 89 -13.91 -10.85 -14.27
CA GLU A 89 -13.46 -9.48 -14.01
C GLU A 89 -13.70 -9.05 -12.55
N GLU A 90 -14.89 -9.34 -12.01
CA GLU A 90 -15.22 -9.07 -10.60
C GLU A 90 -14.34 -9.86 -9.64
N LEU A 91 -14.10 -11.15 -9.91
CA LEU A 91 -13.22 -11.99 -9.11
C LEU A 91 -11.78 -11.44 -9.10
N THR A 92 -11.24 -11.12 -10.28
CA THR A 92 -9.92 -10.51 -10.45
C THR A 92 -9.82 -9.19 -9.68
N GLY A 93 -10.84 -8.33 -9.80
CA GLY A 93 -10.93 -7.08 -9.05
C GLY A 93 -10.92 -7.30 -7.54
N ALA A 94 -11.72 -8.24 -7.04
CA ALA A 94 -11.79 -8.58 -5.62
C ALA A 94 -10.45 -9.13 -5.09
N LEU A 95 -9.79 -10.00 -5.85
CA LEU A 95 -8.46 -10.53 -5.50
C LEU A 95 -7.42 -9.41 -5.43
N ASN A 96 -7.40 -8.50 -6.40
CA ASN A 96 -6.48 -7.36 -6.40
C ASN A 96 -6.69 -6.43 -5.19
N LEU A 97 -7.95 -6.14 -4.84
CA LEU A 97 -8.28 -5.35 -3.65
C LEU A 97 -7.84 -6.05 -2.37
N MET A 98 -8.10 -7.35 -2.25
CA MET A 98 -7.68 -8.16 -1.11
C MET A 98 -6.15 -8.13 -0.95
N LEU A 99 -5.41 -8.38 -2.03
CA LEU A 99 -3.94 -8.32 -2.04
C LEU A 99 -3.43 -6.93 -1.66
N GLY A 100 -4.09 -5.85 -2.10
CA GLY A 100 -3.74 -4.49 -1.71
C GLY A 100 -3.89 -4.25 -0.20
N VAL A 101 -4.96 -4.76 0.41
CA VAL A 101 -5.18 -4.68 1.86
C VAL A 101 -4.14 -5.50 2.62
N GLU A 102 -3.86 -6.73 2.17
CA GLU A 102 -2.88 -7.62 2.79
C GLU A 102 -1.47 -7.02 2.74
N LYS A 103 -1.04 -6.51 1.58
CA LYS A 103 0.27 -5.84 1.41
C LYS A 103 0.43 -4.69 2.39
N ARG A 104 -0.58 -3.81 2.49
CA ARG A 104 -0.54 -2.67 3.42
C ARG A 104 -0.46 -3.11 4.87
N TYR A 105 -1.24 -4.14 5.24
CA TYR A 105 -1.21 -4.71 6.58
C TYR A 105 0.17 -5.31 6.90
N MET A 106 0.71 -6.14 6.02
CA MET A 106 2.00 -6.80 6.20
C MET A 106 3.15 -5.79 6.25
N PHE A 107 3.14 -4.77 5.40
CA PHE A 107 4.12 -3.67 5.47
C PHE A 107 4.08 -2.99 6.84
N LYS A 108 2.88 -2.64 7.32
CA LYS A 108 2.70 -2.02 8.64
C LYS A 108 3.20 -2.92 9.78
N GLN A 109 2.86 -4.21 9.76
CA GLN A 109 3.36 -5.16 10.76
C GLN A 109 4.88 -5.31 10.69
N GLY A 110 5.46 -5.34 9.49
CA GLY A 110 6.90 -5.38 9.28
C GLY A 110 7.62 -4.17 9.85
N VAL A 111 7.10 -2.96 9.63
CA VAL A 111 7.67 -1.72 10.21
C VAL A 111 7.53 -1.73 11.74
N ILE A 112 6.34 -2.04 12.27
CA ILE A 112 6.14 -2.11 13.73
C ILE A 112 7.12 -3.11 14.35
N LYS A 113 7.19 -4.32 13.79
CA LYS A 113 8.07 -5.36 14.29
C LYS A 113 9.54 -4.96 14.20
N GLY A 114 9.97 -4.38 13.07
CA GLY A 114 11.32 -3.85 12.93
C GLY A 114 11.65 -2.81 14.00
N LEU A 115 10.76 -1.86 14.25
CA LEU A 115 10.96 -0.85 15.28
C LEU A 115 10.97 -1.41 16.70
N THR A 116 10.09 -2.37 17.02
CA THR A 116 10.05 -3.00 18.36
C THR A 116 11.20 -3.96 18.58
N ASP A 117 11.61 -4.70 17.55
CA ASP A 117 12.73 -5.63 17.63
C ASP A 117 14.04 -4.86 17.78
N LEU A 118 14.15 -3.62 17.28
CA LEU A 118 15.32 -2.76 17.50
C LEU A 118 15.43 -2.18 18.92
N ASN A 119 14.52 -2.50 19.84
CA ASN A 119 14.64 -2.10 21.26
C ASN A 119 15.93 -2.65 21.92
N TYR A 120 16.49 -3.77 21.44
CA TYR A 120 17.78 -4.25 21.94
C TYR A 120 18.94 -3.29 21.63
N LEU A 121 18.78 -2.36 20.68
CA LEU A 121 19.82 -1.37 20.38
C LEU A 121 20.06 -0.41 21.56
N GLU A 122 19.05 -0.16 22.39
CA GLU A 122 19.22 0.58 23.64
C GLU A 122 20.16 -0.15 24.61
N GLU A 123 20.16 -1.49 24.61
CA GLU A 123 21.04 -2.32 25.45
C GLU A 123 22.52 -2.26 25.00
N VAL A 124 22.77 -1.97 23.72
CA VAL A 124 24.13 -1.79 23.17
C VAL A 124 24.54 -0.31 23.00
N GLY A 125 23.77 0.61 23.59
CA GLY A 125 24.10 2.04 23.62
C GLY A 125 23.87 2.77 22.29
N GLN A 126 23.13 2.17 21.35
CA GLN A 126 22.70 2.84 20.12
C GLN A 126 21.21 3.17 20.21
N MET A 127 20.90 4.46 20.36
CA MET A 127 19.51 4.92 20.38
C MET A 127 19.10 5.33 18.97
N ILE A 128 18.02 4.76 18.44
CA ILE A 128 17.36 5.29 17.24
C ILE A 128 16.63 6.56 17.67
N MET A 129 17.25 7.72 17.44
CA MET A 129 16.58 9.00 17.61
C MET A 129 15.76 9.31 16.36
N PHE A 130 14.44 9.35 16.51
CA PHE A 130 13.59 10.05 15.56
C PHE A 130 13.76 11.55 15.80
N ILE A 131 14.43 12.24 14.87
CA ILE A 131 14.64 13.70 14.87
C ILE A 131 13.38 14.40 14.37
#